data_AF-A0A961UPW8-F1
#
_entry.id   AF-A0A961UPW8-F1
#
_cell.length_a   1.000
_cell.length_b   1.000
_cell.length_c   1.000
_cell.angle_alpha   90.00
_cell.angle_beta   90.00
_cell.angle_gamma   90.00
#
_symmetry.space_group_name_H-M   'P 1'
#
loop_
_entity.id
_entity.type
_entity.pdbx_description
1 polymer ?
#
loop_
_entity_poly.entity_id
_entity_poly.type
_entity_poly.pdbx_seq_one_letter_code
_entity_poly.pdbx_strand_id
1 'polypeptide(L)'
;MASENKASRTMARETVDKKPGGSARSGKFVTVNPTRIRRTRKADPYRPDDETAPLTDEEVATLRPTPDIFAELGLEVPRTRGPQKAPTKKQVTLRLDENVVEYFKAGGRGWQTRLNDELVKLVAGNGGKRHGG
;
A
#
# COMPACT_ATOMS: atom_id res chain seq x y z
N MET A 1 -30.29 68.63 -35.38
CA MET A 1 -30.21 67.18 -35.11
C MET A 1 -30.44 66.95 -33.63
N ALA A 2 -31.52 66.25 -33.27
CA ALA A 2 -31.69 65.36 -32.11
C ALA A 2 -33.18 65.34 -31.73
N SER A 3 -33.82 64.21 -32.01
CA SER A 3 -35.20 63.92 -31.63
C SER A 3 -35.23 63.34 -30.23
N GLU A 4 -36.07 63.91 -29.37
CA GLU A 4 -36.62 63.21 -28.21
C GLU A 4 -37.56 62.09 -28.68
N ASN A 5 -37.60 60.96 -27.97
CA ASN A 5 -38.90 60.40 -27.57
C ASN A 5 -38.80 59.53 -26.31
N LYS A 6 -39.77 59.76 -25.43
CA LYS A 6 -40.04 59.06 -24.17
C LYS A 6 -40.49 57.61 -24.42
N ALA A 7 -40.27 56.72 -23.46
CA ALA A 7 -41.33 55.95 -22.79
C ALA A 7 -40.76 54.86 -21.86
N SER A 8 -41.08 54.98 -20.58
CA SER A 8 -40.99 53.89 -19.59
C SER A 8 -42.35 53.18 -19.52
N ARG A 9 -42.42 51.85 -19.55
CA ARG A 9 -43.59 51.10 -19.01
C ARG A 9 -43.38 49.58 -18.82
N THR A 10 -43.26 49.18 -17.54
CA THR A 10 -43.85 48.03 -16.82
C THR A 10 -43.72 46.54 -17.25
N MET A 11 -43.18 45.77 -16.30
CA MET A 11 -43.68 44.53 -15.64
C MET A 11 -43.81 43.19 -16.43
N ALA A 12 -43.09 42.16 -15.92
CA ALA A 12 -43.64 40.91 -15.36
C ALA A 12 -42.98 39.58 -15.81
N ARG A 13 -42.65 38.76 -14.78
CA ARG A 13 -42.75 37.30 -14.64
C ARG A 13 -41.80 36.33 -15.39
N GLU A 14 -40.88 35.76 -14.61
CA GLU A 14 -40.78 34.34 -14.21
C GLU A 14 -40.87 33.17 -15.23
N THR A 15 -39.81 32.34 -15.15
CA THR A 15 -39.71 30.87 -15.31
C THR A 15 -39.36 30.20 -16.67
N VAL A 16 -38.44 29.23 -16.52
CA VAL A 16 -38.31 27.90 -17.14
C VAL A 16 -37.04 27.64 -17.96
N ASP A 17 -36.13 26.92 -17.29
CA ASP A 17 -35.40 25.72 -17.73
C ASP A 17 -35.09 25.54 -19.24
N LYS A 18 -33.80 25.53 -19.58
CA LYS A 18 -33.32 25.19 -20.94
C LYS A 18 -32.08 24.28 -20.91
N LYS A 19 -32.33 22.99 -21.06
CA LYS A 19 -31.51 22.05 -21.87
C LYS A 19 -32.52 21.18 -22.66
N PRO A 20 -32.23 20.68 -23.88
CA PRO A 20 -30.97 20.02 -24.24
C PRO A 20 -30.47 20.32 -25.67
N GLY A 21 -29.23 19.94 -25.99
CA GLY A 21 -28.72 20.04 -27.36
C GLY A 21 -27.23 19.73 -27.51
N GLY A 22 -26.86 18.46 -27.39
CA GLY A 22 -25.51 17.97 -27.72
C GLY A 22 -25.65 16.64 -28.47
N SER A 23 -25.76 16.74 -29.79
CA SER A 23 -25.91 15.61 -30.72
C SER A 23 -24.70 14.68 -30.70
N ALA A 24 -25.01 13.38 -30.76
CA ALA A 24 -24.06 12.28 -30.81
C ALA A 24 -23.24 12.30 -32.11
N ARG A 25 -21.93 12.00 -32.00
CA ARG A 25 -21.22 11.30 -33.08
C ARG A 25 -20.53 10.05 -32.53
N SER A 26 -21.16 8.95 -32.91
CA SER A 26 -20.63 7.60 -33.15
C SER A 26 -19.11 7.49 -33.17
N GLY A 27 -18.60 6.67 -32.25
CA GLY A 27 -17.26 6.12 -32.27
C GLY A 27 -17.26 4.88 -31.39
N LYS A 28 -17.87 3.78 -31.87
CA LYS A 28 -17.77 2.47 -31.22
C LYS A 28 -16.33 1.97 -31.34
N PHE A 29 -15.45 2.39 -30.43
CA PHE A 29 -14.21 1.68 -30.19
C PHE A 29 -14.57 0.39 -29.43
N VAL A 30 -14.89 -0.66 -30.18
CA VAL A 30 -14.77 -2.02 -29.66
C VAL A 30 -13.27 -2.31 -29.63
N THR A 31 -12.60 -1.85 -28.58
CA THR A 31 -11.29 -2.38 -28.22
C THR A 31 -11.55 -3.80 -27.72
N VAL A 32 -11.55 -4.77 -28.64
CA VAL A 32 -11.30 -6.16 -28.26
C VAL A 32 -9.88 -6.17 -27.71
N ASN A 33 -9.75 -6.08 -26.39
CA ASN A 33 -8.48 -6.18 -25.71
C ASN A 33 -8.14 -7.70 -25.68
N PRO A 34 -7.21 -8.21 -26.49
CA PRO A 34 -7.07 -9.65 -26.74
C PRO A 34 -6.40 -10.42 -25.59
N THR A 35 -6.17 -9.79 -24.44
CA THR A 35 -5.54 -10.42 -23.26
C THR A 35 -6.30 -10.14 -21.97
N ARG A 36 -7.63 -10.11 -22.03
CA ARG A 36 -8.42 -10.31 -20.80
C ARG A 36 -8.39 -11.80 -20.45
N ILE A 37 -7.25 -12.27 -19.95
CA ILE A 37 -7.19 -13.52 -19.18
C ILE A 37 -8.29 -13.36 -18.14
N ARG A 38 -9.38 -14.13 -18.28
CA ARG A 38 -10.38 -14.21 -17.21
C ARG A 38 -9.57 -14.66 -16.00
N ARG A 39 -9.39 -13.80 -15.00
CA ARG A 39 -8.97 -14.27 -13.68
C ARG A 39 -9.99 -15.32 -13.31
N THR A 40 -9.63 -16.59 -13.43
CA THR A 40 -10.34 -17.65 -12.75
C THR A 40 -10.38 -17.19 -11.30
N ARG A 41 -11.59 -17.07 -10.72
CA ARG A 41 -11.71 -16.75 -9.31
C ARG A 41 -10.88 -17.81 -8.59
N LYS A 42 -9.80 -17.39 -7.92
CA LYS A 42 -8.97 -18.29 -7.14
C LYS A 42 -9.92 -19.04 -6.20
N ALA A 43 -9.78 -20.36 -6.13
CA ALA A 43 -10.58 -21.16 -5.20
C ALA A 43 -10.49 -20.52 -3.82
N ASP A 44 -11.61 -20.49 -3.10
CA ASP A 44 -11.63 -20.00 -1.73
C ASP A 44 -10.65 -20.86 -0.91
N PRO A 45 -9.55 -20.29 -0.39
CA PRO A 45 -8.55 -21.07 0.34
C PRO A 45 -9.09 -21.67 1.65
N TYR A 46 -10.29 -21.27 2.09
CA TYR A 46 -10.93 -21.77 3.30
C TYR A 46 -12.07 -22.76 3.02
N ARG A 47 -12.38 -23.08 1.76
CA ARG A 47 -13.35 -24.12 1.44
C ARG A 47 -12.67 -25.49 1.55
N PRO A 48 -13.10 -26.38 2.44
CA PRO A 48 -12.64 -27.76 2.45
C PRO A 48 -13.05 -28.46 1.16
N ASP A 49 -12.19 -29.34 0.65
CA ASP A 49 -12.54 -30.18 -0.49
C ASP A 49 -13.55 -31.24 -0.03
N ASP A 50 -14.59 -31.47 -0.84
CA ASP A 50 -15.70 -32.37 -0.49
C ASP A 50 -15.23 -33.84 -0.28
N GLU A 51 -14.04 -34.20 -0.79
CA GLU A 51 -13.40 -35.51 -0.64
C GLU A 51 -12.45 -35.61 0.58
N THR A 52 -12.28 -34.55 1.37
CA THR A 52 -11.40 -34.56 2.55
C THR A 52 -12.15 -35.09 3.78
N ALA A 53 -11.92 -36.35 4.14
CA ALA A 53 -12.40 -36.88 5.42
C ALA A 53 -11.62 -36.25 6.60
N PRO A 54 -12.28 -35.94 7.73
CA PRO A 54 -11.56 -35.53 8.93
C PRO A 54 -10.69 -36.69 9.41
N LEU A 55 -9.46 -36.39 9.81
CA LEU A 55 -8.57 -37.37 10.43
C LEU A 55 -9.18 -37.87 11.74
N THR A 56 -9.10 -39.19 11.96
CA THR A 56 -9.46 -39.81 13.24
C THR A 56 -8.35 -39.63 14.27
N ASP A 57 -8.69 -39.68 15.56
CA ASP A 57 -7.70 -39.53 16.64
C ASP A 57 -6.60 -40.62 16.60
N GLU A 58 -6.96 -41.82 16.16
CA GLU A 58 -6.03 -42.94 15.96
C GLU A 58 -5.02 -42.64 14.84
N GLU A 59 -5.49 -42.10 13.70
CA GLU A 59 -4.61 -41.70 12.60
C GLU A 59 -3.69 -40.56 13.01
N VAL A 60 -4.18 -39.58 13.76
CA VAL A 60 -3.37 -38.47 14.29
C VAL A 60 -2.26 -38.99 15.21
N ALA A 61 -2.55 -39.99 16.06
CA ALA A 61 -1.57 -40.57 16.96
C ALA A 61 -0.41 -41.28 16.24
N THR A 62 -0.61 -41.71 14.99
CA THR A 62 0.42 -42.37 14.17
C THR A 62 1.26 -41.39 13.33
N LEU A 63 0.93 -40.10 13.31
CA LEU A 63 1.67 -39.11 12.53
C LEU A 63 3.11 -38.97 13.03
N ARG A 64 4.06 -38.96 12.10
CA ARG A 64 5.49 -38.78 12.38
C ARG A 64 5.92 -37.32 12.20
N PRO A 65 6.86 -36.81 13.02
CA PRO A 65 7.42 -35.47 12.82
C PRO A 65 8.03 -35.29 11.43
N THR A 66 7.84 -34.11 10.83
CA THR A 66 8.42 -33.76 9.52
C THR A 66 9.93 -33.98 9.42
N PRO A 67 10.77 -33.63 10.43
CA PRO A 67 12.21 -33.86 10.34
C PRO A 67 12.58 -35.33 10.15
N ASP A 68 11.85 -36.25 10.78
CA ASP A 68 12.14 -37.68 10.74
C ASP A 68 11.84 -38.28 9.36
N ILE A 69 10.70 -37.89 8.78
CA ILE A 69 10.31 -38.29 7.42
C ILE A 69 11.30 -37.71 6.39
N PHE A 70 11.71 -36.46 6.57
CA PHE A 70 12.64 -35.81 5.65
C PHE A 70 14.03 -36.46 5.70
N ALA A 71 14.50 -36.86 6.89
CA ALA A 71 15.74 -37.61 7.04
C ALA A 71 15.67 -38.98 6.35
N GLU A 72 14.55 -39.71 6.50
CA GLU A 72 14.33 -41.01 5.82
C GLU A 72 14.30 -40.87 4.30
N LEU A 73 13.68 -39.81 3.78
CA LEU A 73 13.56 -39.53 2.34
C LEU A 73 14.81 -38.84 1.74
N GLY A 74 15.84 -38.54 2.55
CA GLY A 74 17.02 -37.80 2.10
C GLY A 74 16.73 -36.36 1.65
N LEU A 75 15.63 -35.77 2.15
CA LEU A 75 15.22 -34.41 1.85
C LEU A 75 15.78 -33.43 2.88
N GLU A 76 16.27 -32.29 2.42
CA GLU A 76 16.67 -31.21 3.34
C GLU A 76 15.45 -30.55 3.97
N VAL A 77 15.45 -30.43 5.29
CA VAL A 77 14.43 -29.64 6.00
C VAL A 77 14.65 -28.16 5.66
N PRO A 78 13.66 -27.46 5.08
CA PRO A 78 13.82 -26.06 4.73
C PRO A 78 14.13 -25.24 6.00
N ARG A 79 15.14 -24.37 5.92
CA ARG A 79 15.48 -23.47 7.02
C ARG A 79 14.32 -22.51 7.26
N THR A 80 13.54 -22.77 8.31
CA THR A 80 12.55 -21.82 8.79
C THR A 80 13.27 -20.60 9.34
N ARG A 81 12.88 -19.40 8.91
CA ARG A 81 13.37 -18.16 9.51
C ARG A 81 12.99 -18.19 11.00
N GLY A 82 13.99 -18.21 11.87
CA GLY A 82 13.76 -18.19 13.31
C GLY A 82 12.97 -16.94 13.74
N PRO A 83 12.36 -16.95 14.94
CA PRO A 83 11.68 -15.79 15.49
C PRO A 83 12.63 -14.58 15.42
N GLN A 84 12.13 -13.46 14.92
CA GLN A 84 12.91 -12.24 14.70
C GLN A 84 13.37 -11.68 16.05
N LYS A 85 14.54 -12.13 16.53
CA LYS A 85 15.03 -11.95 17.92
C LYS A 85 15.27 -10.50 18.37
N ALA A 86 15.13 -9.48 17.51
CA ALA A 86 15.09 -8.09 17.96
C ALA A 86 14.48 -7.18 16.89
N PRO A 87 13.66 -6.17 17.27
CA PRO A 87 13.48 -5.02 16.42
C PRO A 87 14.79 -4.21 16.42
N THR A 88 15.55 -4.28 15.34
CA THR A 88 16.90 -3.69 15.24
C THR A 88 16.91 -2.16 15.28
N LYS A 89 15.74 -1.52 15.19
CA LYS A 89 15.55 -0.06 15.22
C LYS A 89 14.21 0.26 15.88
N LYS A 90 14.16 1.28 16.74
CA LYS A 90 12.90 1.78 17.30
C LYS A 90 12.30 2.82 16.35
N GLN A 91 11.05 2.63 15.94
CA GLN A 91 10.32 3.66 15.21
C GLN A 91 9.90 4.75 16.20
N VAL A 92 10.36 5.97 15.97
CA VAL A 92 10.02 7.14 16.78
C VAL A 92 9.60 8.28 15.87
N THR A 93 8.64 9.10 16.32
CA THR A 93 8.26 10.33 15.64
C THR A 93 9.13 11.47 16.17
N LEU A 94 10.15 11.88 15.42
CA LEU A 94 11.06 12.97 15.76
C LEU A 94 10.84 14.15 14.79
N ARG A 95 10.86 15.37 15.32
CA ARG A 95 10.90 16.60 14.51
C ARG A 95 12.35 17.01 14.30
N LEU A 96 12.71 17.32 13.06
CA LEU A 96 14.05 17.74 12.65
C LEU A 96 13.93 19.09 11.94
N ASP A 97 15.00 19.88 11.98
CA ASP A 97 15.08 21.13 11.23
C ASP A 97 15.01 20.87 9.73
N GLU A 98 14.37 21.78 9.00
CA GLU A 98 14.16 21.66 7.56
C GLU A 98 15.47 21.55 6.77
N ASN A 99 16.47 22.36 7.14
CA ASN A 99 17.79 22.34 6.52
C ASN A 99 18.48 20.97 6.61
N VAL A 100 18.29 20.25 7.72
CA VAL A 100 18.85 18.91 7.91
C VAL A 100 18.15 17.92 6.99
N VAL A 101 16.82 17.96 6.95
CA VAL A 101 16.02 17.06 6.11
C VAL A 101 16.35 17.25 4.63
N GLU A 102 16.41 18.49 4.15
CA GLU A 102 16.71 18.80 2.75
C GLU A 102 18.12 18.35 2.35
N TYR A 103 19.13 18.58 3.21
CA TYR A 103 20.49 18.12 2.98
C TYR A 103 20.56 16.60 2.75
N PHE A 104 19.94 15.80 3.62
CA PHE A 104 19.99 14.34 3.48
C PHE A 104 19.14 13.84 2.31
N LYS A 105 17.95 14.41 2.11
CA LYS A 105 17.04 14.07 1.00
C LYS A 105 17.66 14.34 -0.37
N ALA A 106 18.48 15.38 -0.52
CA ALA A 106 19.18 15.69 -1.77
C ALA A 106 20.02 14.51 -2.28
N GLY A 107 20.54 13.66 -1.38
CA GLY A 107 21.26 12.45 -1.78
C GLY A 107 20.37 11.24 -2.14
N GLY A 108 19.05 11.42 -2.23
CA GLY A 108 18.12 10.41 -2.75
C GLY A 108 17.85 9.23 -1.80
N ARG A 109 17.62 8.04 -2.39
CA ARG A 109 17.20 6.83 -1.67
C ARG A 109 18.17 6.51 -0.51
N GLY A 110 17.63 6.14 0.64
CA GLY A 110 18.42 5.79 1.82
C GLY A 110 18.91 6.99 2.65
N TRP A 111 18.40 8.20 2.41
CA TRP A 111 18.74 9.39 3.21
C TRP A 111 18.49 9.22 4.72
N GLN A 112 17.43 8.51 5.12
CA GLN A 112 17.13 8.21 6.52
C GLN A 112 18.20 7.31 7.15
N THR A 113 18.73 6.35 6.39
CA THR A 113 19.83 5.49 6.85
C THR A 113 21.10 6.31 7.06
N ARG A 114 21.45 7.17 6.10
CA ARG A 114 22.60 8.08 6.21
C ARG A 114 22.48 9.01 7.42
N LEU A 115 21.28 9.58 7.65
CA LEU A 115 21.01 10.40 8.83
C LEU A 115 21.21 9.60 10.14
N ASN A 116 20.66 8.39 10.21
CA ASN A 116 20.83 7.51 11.37
C ASN A 116 22.32 7.21 11.64
N ASP A 117 23.10 6.93 10.60
CA ASP A 117 24.52 6.59 10.75
C ASP A 117 25.33 7.77 11.30
N GLU A 118 25.03 9.00 10.88
CA GLU A 118 25.64 10.20 11.48
C GLU A 118 25.26 10.37 12.95
N LEU A 119 23.99 10.14 13.32
CA LEU A 119 23.57 10.18 14.72
C LEU A 119 24.30 9.12 15.57
N VAL A 120 24.52 7.93 15.04
CA VAL A 120 25.28 6.87 15.72
C VAL A 120 26.73 7.29 15.95
N LYS A 121 27.39 7.88 14.95
CA LYS A 121 28.77 8.38 15.09
C LYS A 121 28.86 9.45 16.19
N LEU A 122 27.91 10.39 16.22
CA LEU A 122 27.85 11.43 17.25
C LEU A 122 27.67 10.84 18.65
N VAL A 123 26.78 9.85 18.82
CA VAL A 123 26.56 9.19 20.12
C VAL A 123 27.79 8.39 20.56
N ALA A 124 28.43 7.67 19.64
CA ALA A 124 29.65 6.93 19.92
C ALA A 124 30.82 7.85 20.33
N GLY A 125 30.95 9.01 19.68
CA GLY A 125 31.95 10.03 20.04
C GLY A 125 31.65 10.76 21.35
N ASN A 126 30.37 10.95 21.69
CA ASN A 126 29.95 11.66 22.90
C ASN A 126 29.84 10.77 24.15
N GLY A 127 30.01 9.45 24.03
CA GLY A 127 29.89 8.49 25.14
C GLY A 127 30.81 8.75 26.35
N GLY A 128 31.82 9.62 26.21
CA GLY A 128 32.69 10.06 27.31
C GLY A 128 32.32 11.40 27.97
N LYS A 129 31.45 12.22 27.38
CA LYS A 129 31.11 13.56 27.89
C LYS A 129 29.71 13.56 28.52
N ARG A 130 29.55 12.75 29.58
CA ARG A 130 28.33 12.75 30.39
C ARG A 130 28.23 14.13 31.05
N HIS A 131 27.29 14.96 30.60
CA HIS A 131 26.88 16.13 31.38
C HIS A 131 26.20 15.60 32.63
N GLY A 132 26.98 15.49 33.71
CA GLY A 132 26.46 15.27 35.06
C GLY A 132 25.80 16.55 35.54
N GLY A 133 24.54 16.44 35.91
CA GLY A 133 23.79 17.39 36.72
C GLY A 133 23.16 16.62 37.87
#